data_AF-A0A4U1EDZ0-F1
#
_entry.id   AF-A0A4U1EDZ0-F1
#
_cell.length_a   1.000
_cell.length_b   1.000
_cell.length_c   1.000
_cell.angle_alpha   90.00
_cell.angle_beta   90.00
_cell.angle_gamma   90.00
#
_symmetry.space_group_name_H-M   'P 1'
#
loop_
_entity.id
_entity.type
_entity.pdbx_description
1 polymer ?
#
loop_
_entity_poly.entity_id
_entity_poly.type
_entity_poly.pdbx_seq_one_letter_code
_entity_poly.pdbx_strand_id
1 'polypeptide(L)' 'MPILLFLIDTSASMNQRTDLGTSYLDIAKGAVELFLKLRARDPASRGDRYMLVTYDESPYCIK' A
#
# COMPACT_ATOMS: atom_id res chain seq x y z
N MET A 1 -19.81 -4.43 -1.69
CA MET A 1 -18.55 -4.42 -2.45
C MET A 1 -17.78 -3.17 -2.08
N PRO A 2 -16.93 -3.22 -1.03
CA PRO A 2 -16.11 -2.08 -0.65
C PRO A 2 -14.99 -1.84 -1.68
N ILE A 3 -14.56 -0.59 -1.79
CA ILE A 3 -13.34 -0.20 -2.49
C ILE A 3 -12.33 0.18 -1.40
N LEU A 4 -11.17 -0.46 -1.44
CA LEU A 4 -10.05 -0.15 -0.56
C LEU A 4 -8.98 0.55 -1.39
N LEU A 5 -8.70 1.80 -1.05
CA LEU A 5 -7.69 2.61 -1.70
C LEU A 5 -6.49 2.72 -0.76
N PHE A 6 -5.34 2.21 -1.21
CA PHE A 6 -4.07 2.41 -0.53
C PHE A 6 -3.45 3.70 -1.05
N LEU A 7 -3.33 4.69 -0.18
CA LEU A 7 -2.56 5.90 -0.45
C LEU A 7 -1.16 5.70 0.14
N ILE A 8 -0.16 5.51 -0.71
CA ILE A 8 1.21 5.24 -0.30
C ILE A 8 2.11 6.38 -0.75
N ASP A 9 2.76 7.05 0.20
CA ASP A 9 3.82 7.98 -0.14
C ASP A 9 5.02 7.21 -0.72
N THR A 10 5.48 7.65 -1.88
CA THR A 10 6.68 7.13 -2.58
C THR A 10 7.75 8.21 -2.72
N SER A 11 7.64 9.31 -1.97
CA SER A 11 8.59 10.42 -1.95
C SER A 11 9.99 9.97 -1.52
N ALA A 12 11.00 10.79 -1.82
CA ALA A 12 12.38 10.54 -1.42
C ALA A 12 12.54 10.37 0.11
N SER A 13 11.67 11.00 0.91
CA SER A 13 11.69 10.89 2.37
C SER A 13 11.41 9.47 2.87
N MET A 14 10.74 8.65 2.07
CA MET A 14 10.43 7.24 2.38
C MET A 14 11.62 6.30 2.20
N ASN A 15 12.76 6.78 1.67
CA ASN A 15 14.01 6.03 1.59
C ASN A 15 14.80 6.00 2.92
N GLN A 16 14.36 6.74 3.93
CA GLN A 16 14.91 6.63 5.28
C GLN A 16 14.81 5.19 5.79
N ARG A 17 15.86 4.72 6.45
CA ARG A 17 15.98 3.33 6.90
C ARG A 17 15.78 3.25 8.41
N THR A 18 15.15 2.16 8.84
CA THR A 18 15.15 1.75 10.24
C THR A 18 16.50 1.17 10.65
N ASP A 19 16.69 0.91 11.95
CA ASP A 19 17.86 0.23 12.49
C ASP A 19 18.07 -1.17 11.88
N LEU A 20 17.00 -1.80 11.38
CA LEU A 20 17.04 -3.09 10.68
C LEU A 20 17.44 -2.97 9.20
N GLY A 21 17.73 -1.75 8.72
CA GLY A 21 18.17 -1.48 7.36
C GLY A 21 17.06 -1.43 6.31
N THR A 22 15.80 -1.67 6.67
CA THR A 22 14.64 -1.58 5.76
C THR A 22 14.18 -0.13 5.60
N SER A 23 13.83 0.28 4.37
CA SER A 23 13.26 1.62 4.16
C SER A 23 11.81 1.70 4.65
N TYR A 24 11.32 2.90 4.94
CA TYR A 24 9.91 3.10 5.24
C TYR A 24 8.99 2.64 4.11
N LEU A 25 9.42 2.80 2.84
CA LEU A 25 8.66 2.30 1.69
C LEU A 25 8.59 0.76 1.67
N ASP A 26 9.66 0.07 2.03
CA ASP A 26 9.66 -1.41 2.13
C ASP A 26 8.71 -1.89 3.23
N ILE A 27 8.71 -1.18 4.37
CA ILE A 27 7.79 -1.46 5.48
C ILE A 27 6.34 -1.26 5.05
N ALA A 28 6.04 -0.16 4.36
CA ALA A 28 4.70 0.12 3.86
C ALA A 28 4.20 -0.96 2.88
N LYS A 29 5.05 -1.39 1.93
CA LYS A 29 4.75 -2.50 1.01
C LYS A 29 4.45 -3.79 1.78
N GLY A 30 5.30 -4.16 2.74
CA GLY A 30 5.10 -5.34 3.58
C GLY A 30 3.80 -5.29 4.39
N ALA A 31 3.43 -4.12 4.90
CA ALA A 31 2.16 -3.92 5.60
C ALA A 31 0.95 -4.13 4.68
N VAL A 32 0.99 -3.62 3.45
CA VAL A 32 -0.06 -3.84 2.45
C VAL A 32 -0.18 -5.33 2.09
N GLU A 33 0.94 -6.01 1.84
CA GLU A 33 0.94 -7.45 1.56
C GLU A 33 0.34 -8.27 2.72
N LEU A 34 0.74 -7.95 3.96
CA LEU A 34 0.21 -8.60 5.15
C LEU A 34 -1.29 -8.34 5.29
N PHE A 35 -1.73 -7.10 5.08
CA PHE A 35 -3.14 -6.74 5.10
C PHE A 35 -3.94 -7.56 4.09
N LEU A 36 -3.49 -7.65 2.83
CA LEU A 36 -4.17 -8.41 1.78
C LEU A 36 -4.25 -9.90 2.13
N LYS A 37 -3.17 -10.48 2.67
CA LYS A 37 -3.15 -11.88 3.14
C LYS A 37 -4.17 -12.13 4.26
N LEU A 38 -4.31 -11.19 5.19
CA LEU A 38 -5.29 -11.29 6.27
C LEU A 38 -6.71 -11.08 5.76
N ARG A 39 -6.93 -10.08 4.90
CA ARG A 39 -8.25 -9.77 4.32
C ARG A 39 -8.80 -10.91 3.48
N ALA A 40 -7.94 -11.61 2.73
CA ALA A 40 -8.33 -12.77 1.92
C ALA A 40 -8.85 -13.96 2.74
N ARG A 41 -8.61 -14.01 4.06
CA ARG A 41 -9.17 -15.04 4.94
C ARG A 41 -10.65 -14.84 5.23
N ASP A 42 -11.16 -13.61 5.08
CA ASP A 42 -12.57 -13.29 5.26
C ASP A 42 -13.36 -13.56 3.97
N PRO A 43 -14.36 -14.47 3.97
CA PRO A 43 -15.20 -14.73 2.80
C PRO A 43 -15.90 -13.48 2.25
N ALA A 44 -16.13 -12.45 3.07
CA ALA A 44 -16.73 -11.19 2.64
C ALA A 44 -15.83 -10.37 1.70
N SER A 45 -14.53 -10.71 1.60
CA SER A 45 -13.56 -10.00 0.76
C SER A 45 -13.65 -10.30 -0.74
N ARG A 46 -14.45 -11.30 -1.16
CA ARG A 46 -14.55 -11.75 -2.57
C ARG A 46 -15.01 -10.67 -3.56
N GLY A 47 -15.67 -9.63 -3.07
CA GLY A 47 -16.16 -8.50 -3.88
C GLY A 47 -15.37 -7.21 -3.69
N ASP A 48 -14.22 -7.28 -3.00
CA ASP A 48 -13.40 -6.11 -2.71
C ASP A 48 -12.66 -5.68 -3.98
N ARG A 49 -12.51 -4.36 -4.15
CA ARG A 49 -11.70 -3.75 -5.21
C ARG A 49 -10.60 -2.95 -4.57
N TYR A 50 -9.38 -3.15 -5.06
CA TYR A 50 -8.19 -2.47 -4.55
C TYR A 50 -7.70 -1.44 -5.55
N MET A 51 -7.33 -0.26 -5.06
CA MET A 51 -6.72 0.81 -5.84
C MET A 51 -5.46 1.29 -5.14
N LEU A 52 -4.48 1.77 -5.91
CA LEU A 52 -3.25 2.35 -5.39
C LEU A 52 -3.13 3.80 -5.89
N VAL A 53 -2.87 4.71 -4.95
CA VAL A 53 -2.56 6.10 -5.25
C VAL A 53 -1.23 6.47 -4.61
N THR A 54 -0.39 7.17 -5.34
CA THR A 54 0.87 7.76 -4.88
C THR A 54 0.77 9.28 -4.86
N TYR A 55 1.79 9.94 -4.29
CA TYR A 55 1.91 11.40 -4.24
C TYR A 55 2.51 12.00 -5.53
N ASP A 56 2.58 11.24 -6.62
CA ASP A 56 2.98 11.79 -7.92
C ASP A 56 1.98 12.85 -8.39
N GLU A 57 2.40 13.70 -9.32
CA GLU A 57 1.47 14.66 -9.93
C GLU A 57 0.46 13.98 -10.85
N SER A 58 -0.72 14.58 -10.98
CA SER A 58 -1.70 14.16 -11.99
C SER A 58 -1.07 14.26 -13.40
N PRO A 59 -1.28 13.27 -14.28
CA PRO A 59 -2.18 12.11 -14.14
C PRO A 59 -1.53 10.84 -13.59
N TYR A 60 -0.30 10.89 -13.10
CA TYR A 60 0.52 9.72 -12.79
C TYR A 60 0.33 9.16 -11.37
N CYS A 61 -0.48 9.81 -10.54
CA CYS A 61 -0.72 9.42 -9.15
C CYS A 61 -1.49 8.11 -8.99
N ILE A 62 -2.28 7.69 -9.99
CA ILE A 62 -3.04 6.44 -9.94
C ILE A 62 -2.19 5.32 -10.57
N LYS A 63 -2.04 4.21 -9.86
CA LYS A 63 -1.29 3.03 -10.32
C LYS A 63 -2.19 1.81 -10.48
#